data_AF-A0A7C8J225-F1
#
_entry.id   AF-A0A7C8J225-F1
#
_cell.length_a   1.000
_cell.length_b   1.000
_cell.length_c   1.000
_cell.angle_alpha   90.00
_cell.angle_beta   90.00
_cell.angle_gamma   90.00
#
_symmetry.space_group_name_H-M   'P 1'
#
loop_
_entity.id
_entity.type
_entity.pdbx_description
1 polymer ?
#
loop_
_entity_poly.entity_id
_entity_poly.type
_entity_poly.pdbx_seq_one_letter_code
_entity_poly.pdbx_strand_id
1 'polypeptide(L)'
;MHIGPKTFTWAFLIALSSSTTIAGTLAKRATLGDIAAAGYATLNGGTTGGMGGQIVEVDTFDAYVAAVGDDNPRIVVITGPITAPAQDSSNVIVRNLIISKVLAANGDGIWIQESTNVWVDHCEIFNDQEHNKDFYDGLVDVTRASDWVTISHNYLHDRDKGSLVGHSDNNGAQDTAHLHVTYHKNHPKNVYSRGPSLRFGTGHIYNSYFNHMFECVRPQKGAQVLVEGNYFVDASKPIFWS
;
A
#
# COMPACT_ATOMS: atom_id res chain seq x y z
N MET A 1 -10.33 20.01 17.34
CA MET A 1 -9.56 21.07 16.66
C MET A 1 -9.26 20.53 15.27
N HIS A 2 -10.01 20.97 14.27
CA HIS A 2 -9.85 20.54 12.89
C HIS A 2 -8.62 21.28 12.35
N ILE A 3 -7.50 20.57 12.24
CA ILE A 3 -6.28 21.10 11.60
C ILE A 3 -6.56 20.94 10.11
N GLY A 4 -6.60 22.05 9.37
CA GLY A 4 -6.84 22.03 7.91
C GLY A 4 -5.76 21.25 7.15
N PRO A 5 -6.00 20.97 5.86
CA PRO A 5 -5.20 20.03 5.06
C PRO A 5 -3.76 20.52 4.98
N LYS A 6 -2.82 19.68 5.43
CA LYS A 6 -1.39 19.86 5.27
C LYS A 6 -0.93 18.74 4.35
N THR A 7 -0.73 19.05 3.07
CA THR A 7 -0.23 18.11 2.06
C THR A 7 1.20 17.65 2.41
N PHE A 8 1.38 16.40 2.88
CA PHE A 8 2.70 15.88 3.30
C PHE A 8 3.39 14.95 2.30
N THR A 9 4.62 15.22 1.85
CA THR A 9 5.30 14.41 0.83
C THR A 9 6.33 13.43 1.37
N TRP A 10 6.12 12.10 1.20
CA TRP A 10 6.99 11.05 1.78
C TRP A 10 7.74 10.20 0.74
N ALA A 11 8.85 9.58 1.12
CA ALA A 11 9.37 8.43 0.40
C ALA A 11 10.19 7.54 1.32
N PHE A 12 10.06 6.26 1.10
CA PHE A 12 10.59 5.20 1.92
C PHE A 12 11.35 4.23 1.00
N LEU A 13 12.57 3.84 1.39
CA LEU A 13 13.29 2.71 0.78
C LEU A 13 14.13 1.96 1.82
N ILE A 14 14.01 0.64 1.89
CA ILE A 14 15.07 -0.23 2.48
C ILE A 14 16.03 -0.65 1.38
N ALA A 15 17.34 -0.68 1.66
CA ALA A 15 18.30 -1.49 0.90
C ALA A 15 19.00 -2.43 1.88
N LEU A 16 18.66 -3.73 1.87
CA LEU A 16 19.46 -4.75 2.55
C LEU A 16 20.65 -5.12 1.67
N SER A 17 21.86 -4.77 2.09
CA SER A 17 23.08 -5.37 1.53
C SER A 17 23.38 -6.66 2.29
N SER A 18 23.14 -7.82 1.68
CA SER A 18 23.84 -9.05 2.05
C SER A 18 24.69 -9.50 0.86
N SER A 19 26.01 -9.58 1.07
CA SER A 19 26.92 -10.17 0.09
C SER A 19 26.84 -11.68 0.18
N THR A 20 26.16 -12.31 -0.77
CA THR A 20 26.43 -13.68 -1.17
C THR A 20 26.29 -13.77 -2.68
N THR A 21 27.37 -14.19 -3.34
CA THR A 21 27.40 -14.48 -4.77
C THR A 21 26.43 -15.62 -5.08
N ILE A 22 25.28 -15.29 -5.65
CA ILE A 22 24.41 -16.24 -6.34
C ILE A 22 24.36 -15.84 -7.80
N ALA A 23 24.85 -16.73 -8.67
CA ALA A 23 24.74 -16.59 -10.11
C ALA A 23 23.28 -16.77 -10.54
N GLY A 24 22.64 -15.65 -10.82
CA GLY A 24 21.32 -15.52 -11.41
C GLY A 24 21.09 -14.02 -11.55
N THR A 25 20.63 -13.55 -12.70
CA THR A 25 20.41 -12.11 -12.95
C THR A 25 19.42 -11.58 -11.93
N LEU A 26 19.91 -11.09 -10.79
CA LEU A 26 19.11 -10.45 -9.76
C LEU A 26 18.49 -9.21 -10.40
N ALA A 27 17.19 -9.27 -10.67
CA ALA A 27 16.43 -8.08 -11.00
C ALA A 27 16.65 -7.06 -9.87
N LYS A 28 16.94 -5.82 -10.27
CA LYS A 28 17.20 -4.66 -9.40
C LYS A 28 16.18 -4.59 -8.25
N ARG A 29 16.63 -4.74 -6.99
CA ARG A 29 15.79 -4.72 -5.76
C ARG A 29 15.29 -3.31 -5.36
N ALA A 30 15.02 -2.43 -6.32
CA ALA A 30 14.78 -0.98 -6.18
C ALA A 30 16.04 -0.10 -5.95
N THR A 31 16.00 1.14 -6.43
CA THR A 31 17.00 2.19 -6.14
C THR A 31 16.36 3.45 -5.58
N LEU A 32 17.17 4.24 -4.86
CA LEU A 32 16.82 5.51 -4.22
C LEU A 32 16.16 6.56 -5.14
N GLY A 33 16.33 6.45 -6.46
CA GLY A 33 15.76 7.39 -7.44
C GLY A 33 14.63 6.81 -8.29
N ASP A 34 14.10 5.64 -7.93
CA ASP A 34 12.98 5.09 -8.68
C ASP A 34 11.68 5.84 -8.38
N ILE A 35 10.87 6.00 -9.42
CA ILE A 35 9.57 6.69 -9.38
C ILE A 35 8.49 5.74 -9.92
N ALA A 36 7.22 6.03 -9.62
CA ALA A 36 6.11 5.25 -10.16
C ALA A 36 6.17 5.29 -11.70
N ALA A 37 6.19 4.12 -12.34
CA ALA A 37 6.30 4.00 -13.80
C ALA A 37 5.00 3.53 -14.48
N ALA A 38 4.01 3.12 -13.69
CA ALA A 38 2.70 2.68 -14.16
C ALA A 38 1.63 2.92 -13.09
N GLY A 39 0.36 2.84 -13.50
CA GLY A 39 -0.79 2.99 -12.60
C GLY A 39 -1.12 4.45 -12.27
N TYR A 40 -2.15 4.65 -11.44
CA TYR A 40 -2.68 5.97 -11.13
C TYR A 40 -1.70 6.89 -10.41
N ALA A 41 -0.66 6.36 -9.74
CA ALA A 41 0.37 7.17 -9.10
C ALA A 41 1.24 7.94 -10.12
N THR A 42 1.19 7.60 -11.42
CA THR A 42 1.88 8.38 -12.47
C THR A 42 1.07 9.59 -12.94
N LEU A 43 -0.21 9.68 -12.57
CA LEU A 43 -1.09 10.79 -12.94
C LEU A 43 -1.00 11.90 -11.89
N ASN A 44 -1.69 13.02 -12.14
CA ASN A 44 -1.71 14.17 -11.21
C ASN A 44 -0.30 14.67 -10.81
N GLY A 45 0.60 14.80 -11.79
CA GLY A 45 1.99 15.24 -11.54
C GLY A 45 2.97 14.10 -11.21
N GLY A 46 2.47 12.89 -11.02
CA GLY A 46 3.28 11.70 -10.75
C GLY A 46 3.76 11.60 -9.29
N THR A 47 4.40 10.47 -8.97
CA THR A 47 4.98 10.20 -7.66
C THR A 47 6.50 10.03 -7.77
N THR A 48 7.24 11.04 -7.31
CA THR A 48 8.71 11.06 -7.24
C THR A 48 9.28 10.83 -5.85
N GLY A 49 8.45 10.95 -4.82
CA GLY A 49 8.89 10.86 -3.45
C GLY A 49 9.95 11.91 -3.09
N GLY A 50 10.94 11.50 -2.29
CA GLY A 50 12.08 12.33 -1.86
C GLY A 50 13.25 12.36 -2.83
N MET A 51 13.04 12.06 -4.12
CA MET A 51 14.09 12.13 -5.13
C MET A 51 14.80 13.49 -5.13
N GLY A 52 16.13 13.48 -5.09
CA GLY A 52 16.95 14.69 -4.99
C GLY A 52 17.04 15.31 -3.58
N GLY A 53 16.35 14.72 -2.61
CA GLY A 53 16.34 15.09 -1.20
C GLY A 53 17.50 14.52 -0.38
N GLN A 54 17.51 14.86 0.91
CA GLN A 54 18.50 14.32 1.85
C GLN A 54 18.22 12.83 2.11
N ILE A 55 19.28 12.02 2.17
CA ILE A 55 19.20 10.63 2.63
C ILE A 55 19.42 10.61 4.15
N VAL A 56 18.49 10.01 4.90
CA VAL A 56 18.54 9.90 6.37
C VAL A 56 18.32 8.45 6.76
N GLU A 57 19.23 7.87 7.54
CA GLU A 57 19.06 6.54 8.12
C GLU A 57 18.41 6.65 9.50
N VAL A 58 17.41 5.82 9.79
CA VAL A 58 16.70 5.80 11.07
C VAL A 58 16.45 4.36 11.53
N ASP A 59 16.55 4.12 12.83
CA ASP A 59 16.33 2.82 13.48
C ASP A 59 15.35 2.89 14.66
N THR A 60 14.85 4.09 14.98
CA THR A 60 13.87 4.34 16.05
C THR A 60 12.70 5.16 15.53
N PHE A 61 11.54 4.99 16.16
CA PHE A 61 10.35 5.77 15.83
C PHE A 61 10.57 7.28 16.00
N ASP A 62 11.26 7.71 17.05
CA ASP A 62 11.52 9.14 17.27
C ASP A 62 12.44 9.72 16.18
N ALA A 63 13.47 8.99 15.77
CA ALA A 63 14.33 9.40 14.65
C ALA A 63 13.54 9.43 13.33
N TYR A 64 12.64 8.47 13.12
CA TYR A 64 11.73 8.48 11.99
C TYR A 64 10.84 9.72 12.01
N VAL A 65 10.13 10.00 13.11
CA VAL A 65 9.26 11.17 13.27
C VAL A 65 10.03 12.47 13.03
N ALA A 66 11.27 12.56 13.52
CA ALA A 66 12.13 13.71 13.27
C ALA A 66 12.51 13.84 11.78
N ALA A 67 12.83 12.73 11.12
CA ALA A 67 13.17 12.71 9.69
C ALA A 67 11.95 13.01 8.80
N VAL A 68 10.74 12.67 9.23
CA VAL A 68 9.49 12.91 8.49
C VAL A 68 8.67 14.07 9.08
N GLY A 69 9.29 14.98 9.83
CA GLY A 69 8.55 16.04 10.54
C GLY A 69 8.11 17.23 9.67
N ASP A 70 8.54 17.30 8.41
CA ASP A 70 8.30 18.42 7.51
C ASP A 70 8.26 17.98 6.03
N ASP A 71 7.99 18.93 5.13
CA ASP A 71 7.75 18.70 3.70
C ASP A 71 9.02 18.69 2.82
N ASN A 72 10.22 18.76 3.42
CA ASN A 72 11.43 18.70 2.61
C ASN A 72 11.57 17.30 1.99
N PRO A 73 11.91 17.19 0.69
CA PRO A 73 12.12 15.89 0.08
C PRO A 73 13.25 15.16 0.81
N ARG A 74 12.97 13.94 1.26
CA ARG A 74 13.93 13.07 1.92
C ARG A 74 13.74 11.63 1.52
N ILE A 75 14.83 10.90 1.52
CA ILE A 75 14.82 9.45 1.44
C ILE A 75 15.15 8.92 2.83
N VAL A 76 14.14 8.43 3.53
CA VAL A 76 14.31 7.85 4.86
C VAL A 76 14.55 6.35 4.72
N VAL A 77 15.75 5.92 5.11
CA VAL A 77 16.17 4.52 5.08
C VAL A 77 15.99 3.94 6.48
N ILE A 78 15.02 3.04 6.63
CA ILE A 78 14.79 2.36 7.90
C ILE A 78 15.76 1.17 8.02
N THR A 79 16.60 1.20 9.06
CA THR A 79 17.64 0.19 9.34
C THR A 79 17.28 -0.73 10.52
N GLY A 80 16.17 -0.45 11.21
CA GLY A 80 15.62 -1.24 12.31
C GLY A 80 14.08 -1.25 12.33
N PRO A 81 13.41 -2.10 13.12
CA PRO A 81 11.95 -2.14 13.16
C PRO A 81 11.36 -0.83 13.71
N ILE A 82 10.40 -0.25 12.99
CA ILE A 82 9.70 0.99 13.36
C ILE A 82 8.20 0.82 13.06
N THR A 83 7.36 1.38 13.93
CA THR A 83 5.90 1.46 13.74
C THR A 83 5.52 2.91 13.56
N ALA A 84 4.91 3.31 12.43
CA ALA A 84 4.56 4.70 12.18
C ALA A 84 3.22 4.87 11.42
N PRO A 85 2.42 5.90 11.74
CA PRO A 85 1.25 6.27 10.95
C PRO A 85 1.63 7.15 9.74
N ALA A 86 0.86 7.05 8.65
CA ALA A 86 0.89 7.98 7.51
C ALA A 86 -0.51 8.54 7.26
N GLN A 87 -0.69 9.87 7.29
CA GLN A 87 -1.99 10.54 7.07
C GLN A 87 -1.77 11.89 6.36
N ASP A 88 -2.75 12.33 5.56
CA ASP A 88 -2.78 13.64 4.88
C ASP A 88 -1.56 13.90 3.96
N SER A 89 -1.14 12.88 3.21
CA SER A 89 0.16 12.89 2.53
C SER A 89 0.06 12.90 1.00
N SER A 90 0.84 13.74 0.31
CA SER A 90 0.92 13.84 -1.15
C SER A 90 2.28 13.40 -1.70
N ASN A 91 2.39 12.60 -2.76
CA ASN A 91 3.67 12.23 -3.39
C ASN A 91 4.54 11.31 -2.50
N VAL A 92 3.95 10.17 -2.13
CA VAL A 92 4.52 9.18 -1.21
C VAL A 92 5.06 7.94 -1.91
N ILE A 93 6.29 7.48 -1.62
CA ILE A 93 6.75 6.13 -2.01
C ILE A 93 6.92 5.25 -0.76
N VAL A 94 6.36 4.03 -0.75
CA VAL A 94 6.60 2.99 0.27
C VAL A 94 7.18 1.76 -0.39
N ARG A 95 8.47 1.47 -0.17
CA ARG A 95 9.18 0.48 -0.99
C ARG A 95 10.18 -0.42 -0.29
N ASN A 96 10.16 -1.70 -0.67
CA ASN A 96 11.09 -2.73 -0.21
C ASN A 96 11.04 -3.00 1.31
N LEU A 97 9.85 -2.83 1.92
CA LEU A 97 9.63 -3.12 3.34
C LEU A 97 9.23 -4.57 3.61
N ILE A 98 9.55 -5.04 4.81
CA ILE A 98 8.80 -6.10 5.46
C ILE A 98 8.01 -5.46 6.61
N ILE A 99 6.68 -5.52 6.53
CA ILE A 99 5.76 -5.01 7.56
C ILE A 99 4.96 -6.20 8.07
N SER A 100 4.95 -6.44 9.39
CA SER A 100 4.21 -7.58 9.91
C SER A 100 3.62 -7.40 11.30
N LYS A 101 2.53 -8.15 11.55
CA LYS A 101 1.91 -8.30 12.88
C LYS A 101 1.51 -6.97 13.52
N VAL A 102 1.03 -6.03 12.71
CA VAL A 102 0.51 -4.74 13.19
C VAL A 102 -0.83 -4.97 13.89
N LEU A 103 -0.82 -4.84 15.23
CA LEU A 103 -2.02 -4.99 16.05
C LEU A 103 -3.13 -4.06 15.56
N ALA A 104 -4.38 -4.53 15.56
CA ALA A 104 -5.53 -3.75 15.10
C ALA A 104 -5.67 -2.39 15.83
N ALA A 105 -5.25 -2.33 17.09
CA ALA A 105 -5.22 -1.08 17.87
C ALA A 105 -4.30 0.01 17.29
N ASN A 106 -3.32 -0.39 16.46
CA ASN A 106 -2.37 0.49 15.78
C ASN A 106 -2.76 0.75 14.31
N GLY A 107 -3.84 0.12 13.82
CA GLY A 107 -4.32 0.23 12.44
C GLY A 107 -3.88 -0.94 11.55
N ASP A 108 -3.73 -0.64 10.26
CA ASP A 108 -3.38 -1.57 9.20
C ASP A 108 -1.85 -1.67 8.99
N GLY A 109 -1.40 -2.65 8.20
CA GLY A 109 0.01 -2.72 7.78
C GLY A 109 0.49 -1.44 7.10
N ILE A 110 -0.29 -0.95 6.13
CA ILE A 110 -0.16 0.39 5.54
C ILE A 110 -1.56 0.99 5.46
N TRP A 111 -1.73 2.19 5.99
CA TRP A 111 -3.01 2.91 5.93
C TRP A 111 -2.83 4.26 5.25
N ILE A 112 -3.36 4.38 4.04
CA ILE A 112 -3.33 5.59 3.21
C ILE A 112 -4.64 6.34 3.41
N GLN A 113 -4.58 7.50 4.06
CA GLN A 113 -5.76 8.31 4.38
C GLN A 113 -5.56 9.76 4.00
N GLU A 114 -6.58 10.37 3.39
CA GLU A 114 -6.57 11.79 2.99
C GLU A 114 -5.32 12.14 2.15
N SER A 115 -4.81 11.17 1.39
CA SER A 115 -3.48 11.22 0.78
C SER A 115 -3.56 11.12 -0.75
N THR A 116 -2.68 11.80 -1.47
CA THR A 116 -2.62 11.76 -2.94
C THR A 116 -1.27 11.27 -3.46
N ASN A 117 -1.23 10.69 -4.66
CA ASN A 117 0.02 10.34 -5.34
C ASN A 117 0.90 9.39 -4.51
N VAL A 118 0.36 8.24 -4.12
CA VAL A 118 1.05 7.26 -3.27
C VAL A 118 1.42 6.01 -4.06
N TRP A 119 2.66 5.54 -3.95
CA TRP A 119 3.15 4.31 -4.57
C TRP A 119 3.69 3.33 -3.53
N VAL A 120 3.01 2.20 -3.34
CA VAL A 120 3.45 1.09 -2.48
C VAL A 120 4.02 -0.02 -3.36
N ASP A 121 5.32 -0.31 -3.27
CA ASP A 121 6.00 -1.19 -4.21
C ASP A 121 6.98 -2.18 -3.58
N HIS A 122 7.05 -3.42 -4.06
CA HIS A 122 8.03 -4.41 -3.60
C HIS A 122 8.05 -4.63 -2.06
N CYS A 123 6.94 -4.43 -1.37
CA CYS A 123 6.81 -4.71 0.06
C CYS A 123 6.28 -6.13 0.31
N GLU A 124 6.68 -6.73 1.43
CA GLU A 124 6.07 -7.91 2.03
C GLU A 124 5.27 -7.47 3.25
N ILE A 125 3.96 -7.75 3.26
CA ILE A 125 3.03 -7.29 4.30
C ILE A 125 2.18 -8.46 4.74
N PHE A 126 2.31 -8.86 6.01
CA PHE A 126 1.68 -10.08 6.51
C PHE A 126 1.39 -10.06 8.00
N ASN A 127 0.59 -11.02 8.46
CA ASN A 127 0.35 -11.22 9.89
C ASN A 127 0.54 -12.70 10.26
N ASP A 128 -0.45 -13.32 10.87
CA ASP A 128 -0.55 -14.76 11.01
C ASP A 128 -2.03 -15.17 10.99
N GLN A 129 -2.26 -16.47 10.91
CA GLN A 129 -3.59 -17.08 10.94
C GLN A 129 -3.91 -17.74 12.29
N GLU A 130 -3.13 -17.45 13.32
CA GLU A 130 -3.29 -18.07 14.64
C GLU A 130 -4.29 -17.29 15.51
N HIS A 131 -4.59 -16.06 15.12
CA HIS A 131 -5.50 -15.16 15.81
C HIS A 131 -6.82 -14.98 15.04
N ASN A 132 -7.84 -14.49 15.74
CA ASN A 132 -9.10 -14.14 15.08
C ASN A 132 -8.94 -12.89 14.19
N LYS A 133 -9.91 -12.71 13.29
CA LYS A 133 -9.89 -11.68 12.25
C LYS A 133 -9.75 -10.22 12.72
N ASP A 134 -10.01 -9.93 13.99
CA ASP A 134 -10.01 -8.57 14.58
C ASP A 134 -8.84 -8.35 15.56
N PHE A 135 -7.97 -9.34 15.74
CA PHE A 135 -6.70 -9.16 16.46
C PHE A 135 -5.72 -8.28 15.66
N TYR A 136 -5.68 -8.49 14.36
CA TYR A 136 -5.05 -7.62 13.36
C TYR A 136 -6.15 -6.95 12.52
N ASP A 137 -5.85 -5.86 11.80
CA ASP A 137 -6.77 -5.27 10.81
C ASP A 137 -6.29 -5.49 9.35
N GLY A 138 -6.46 -4.57 8.41
CA GLY A 138 -6.06 -4.74 7.01
C GLY A 138 -4.54 -4.82 6.80
N LEU A 139 -4.13 -5.30 5.62
CA LEU A 139 -2.74 -5.23 5.16
C LEU A 139 -2.44 -3.86 4.53
N VAL A 140 -3.26 -3.42 3.56
CA VAL A 140 -3.06 -2.13 2.86
C VAL A 140 -4.41 -1.47 2.60
N ASP A 141 -4.73 -0.40 3.30
CA ASP A 141 -6.01 0.29 3.17
C ASP A 141 -5.85 1.69 2.55
N VAL A 142 -6.78 2.08 1.67
CA VAL A 142 -6.85 3.38 0.99
C VAL A 142 -8.21 4.00 1.25
N THR A 143 -8.28 5.06 2.05
CA THR A 143 -9.57 5.57 2.53
C THR A 143 -9.61 7.11 2.59
N ARG A 144 -10.79 7.67 2.84
CA ARG A 144 -11.03 9.10 3.11
C ARG A 144 -10.51 10.01 1.99
N ALA A 145 -11.13 9.94 0.82
CA ALA A 145 -10.75 10.74 -0.37
C ALA A 145 -9.29 10.61 -0.81
N SER A 146 -8.53 9.60 -0.35
CA SER A 146 -7.20 9.35 -0.89
C SER A 146 -7.29 9.10 -2.40
N ASP A 147 -6.28 9.49 -3.15
CA ASP A 147 -6.36 9.46 -4.61
C ASP A 147 -5.01 9.23 -5.30
N TRP A 148 -5.06 8.81 -6.56
CA TRP A 148 -3.86 8.57 -7.38
C TRP A 148 -2.87 7.60 -6.72
N VAL A 149 -3.36 6.41 -6.37
CA VAL A 149 -2.59 5.40 -5.63
C VAL A 149 -2.20 4.24 -6.53
N THR A 150 -0.99 3.72 -6.38
CA THR A 150 -0.55 2.46 -7.02
C THR A 150 0.07 1.53 -6.00
N ILE A 151 -0.38 0.28 -5.98
CA ILE A 151 0.08 -0.79 -5.12
C ILE A 151 0.61 -1.88 -6.05
N SER A 152 1.94 -2.09 -6.11
CA SER A 152 2.54 -2.99 -7.09
C SER A 152 3.67 -3.89 -6.58
N HIS A 153 3.85 -5.06 -7.19
CA HIS A 153 4.92 -6.01 -6.83
C HIS A 153 4.99 -6.39 -5.34
N ASN A 154 3.88 -6.25 -4.60
CA ASN A 154 3.86 -6.56 -3.18
C ASN A 154 3.48 -8.03 -2.93
N TYR A 155 4.04 -8.63 -1.89
CA TYR A 155 3.61 -9.92 -1.37
C TYR A 155 2.73 -9.68 -0.14
N LEU A 156 1.44 -10.00 -0.25
CA LEU A 156 0.44 -9.72 0.78
C LEU A 156 -0.10 -11.06 1.30
N HIS A 157 0.19 -11.46 2.53
CA HIS A 157 -0.12 -12.85 2.93
C HIS A 157 -0.50 -13.08 4.38
N ASP A 158 -1.10 -14.25 4.59
CA ASP A 158 -1.45 -14.82 5.91
C ASP A 158 -2.31 -13.87 6.75
N ARG A 159 -3.50 -13.53 6.23
CA ARG A 159 -4.39 -12.56 6.88
C ARG A 159 -5.86 -12.64 6.47
N ASP A 160 -6.82 -12.36 7.37
CA ASP A 160 -8.24 -12.34 6.99
C ASP A 160 -8.66 -11.16 6.09
N LYS A 161 -8.10 -9.97 6.33
CA LYS A 161 -8.46 -8.72 5.64
C LYS A 161 -7.23 -8.25 4.85
N GLY A 162 -7.29 -8.36 3.52
CA GLY A 162 -6.25 -7.90 2.61
C GLY A 162 -6.19 -6.38 2.48
N SER A 163 -6.85 -5.84 1.45
CA SER A 163 -6.82 -4.42 1.11
C SER A 163 -8.22 -3.83 0.91
N LEU A 164 -8.52 -2.77 1.65
CA LEU A 164 -9.78 -2.02 1.54
C LEU A 164 -9.58 -0.69 0.81
N VAL A 165 -10.47 -0.37 -0.10
CA VAL A 165 -10.60 0.97 -0.71
C VAL A 165 -11.97 1.54 -0.37
N GLY A 166 -12.00 2.63 0.39
CA GLY A 166 -13.22 3.24 0.92
C GLY A 166 -13.78 2.49 2.14
N HIS A 167 -13.64 3.10 3.32
CA HIS A 167 -13.85 2.43 4.62
C HIS A 167 -15.32 2.22 5.01
N SER A 168 -16.24 3.05 4.51
CA SER A 168 -17.63 3.08 4.98
C SER A 168 -18.61 3.28 3.84
N ASP A 169 -19.69 2.52 3.87
CA ASP A 169 -20.85 2.65 2.98
C ASP A 169 -21.49 4.04 3.00
N ASN A 170 -21.31 4.79 4.08
CA ASN A 170 -21.91 6.11 4.30
C ASN A 170 -20.92 7.26 4.08
N ASN A 171 -19.70 6.99 3.59
CA ASN A 171 -18.69 8.02 3.36
C ASN A 171 -18.66 8.54 1.91
N GLY A 172 -19.71 8.27 1.13
CA GLY A 172 -19.75 8.66 -0.28
C GLY A 172 -19.60 10.17 -0.53
N ALA A 173 -19.99 11.02 0.43
CA ALA A 173 -19.80 12.47 0.31
C ALA A 173 -18.32 12.88 0.25
N GLN A 174 -17.43 12.12 0.90
CA GLN A 174 -15.98 12.34 0.86
C GLN A 174 -15.33 11.49 -0.24
N ASP A 175 -15.77 10.24 -0.43
CA ASP A 175 -15.05 9.27 -1.26
C ASP A 175 -15.46 9.27 -2.76
N THR A 176 -16.62 9.84 -3.12
CA THR A 176 -17.05 9.91 -4.52
C THR A 176 -16.13 10.81 -5.33
N ALA A 177 -15.78 10.39 -6.55
CA ALA A 177 -14.84 11.04 -7.46
C ALA A 177 -13.35 11.02 -7.01
N HIS A 178 -13.05 10.31 -5.92
CA HIS A 178 -11.69 10.01 -5.47
C HIS A 178 -11.42 8.50 -5.55
N LEU A 179 -10.37 8.03 -4.85
CA LEU A 179 -10.01 6.62 -4.73
C LEU A 179 -9.70 5.96 -6.10
N HIS A 180 -8.89 6.63 -6.93
CA HIS A 180 -8.28 6.02 -8.12
C HIS A 180 -7.09 5.15 -7.69
N VAL A 181 -7.27 3.82 -7.70
CA VAL A 181 -6.27 2.88 -7.18
C VAL A 181 -5.90 1.82 -8.22
N THR A 182 -4.61 1.69 -8.50
CA THR A 182 -4.06 0.62 -9.33
C THR A 182 -3.46 -0.46 -8.45
N TYR A 183 -3.79 -1.72 -8.73
CA TYR A 183 -3.11 -2.89 -8.20
C TYR A 183 -2.45 -3.64 -9.35
N HIS A 184 -1.13 -3.85 -9.32
CA HIS A 184 -0.53 -4.70 -10.34
C HIS A 184 0.67 -5.54 -9.91
N LYS A 185 0.77 -6.75 -10.44
CA LYS A 185 1.85 -7.70 -10.12
C LYS A 185 2.00 -7.98 -8.63
N ASN A 186 0.92 -7.83 -7.86
CA ASN A 186 0.91 -8.23 -6.46
C ASN A 186 0.68 -9.73 -6.35
N HIS A 187 1.08 -10.31 -5.23
CA HIS A 187 0.83 -11.71 -4.89
C HIS A 187 0.08 -11.78 -3.56
N PRO A 188 -1.24 -11.54 -3.54
CA PRO A 188 -2.04 -11.86 -2.37
C PRO A 188 -2.16 -13.38 -2.22
N LYS A 189 -1.66 -13.92 -1.09
CA LYS A 189 -1.62 -15.36 -0.82
C LYS A 189 -2.19 -15.67 0.54
N ASN A 190 -3.07 -16.67 0.64
CA ASN A 190 -3.60 -17.10 1.93
C ASN A 190 -4.26 -15.93 2.69
N VAL A 191 -5.07 -15.18 1.93
CA VAL A 191 -5.83 -14.03 2.42
C VAL A 191 -7.31 -14.37 2.33
N TYR A 192 -8.05 -14.25 3.44
CA TYR A 192 -9.45 -14.67 3.45
C TYR A 192 -10.32 -13.77 2.57
N SER A 193 -10.22 -12.45 2.74
CA SER A 193 -11.07 -11.49 2.04
C SER A 193 -10.35 -10.21 1.68
N ARG A 194 -10.99 -9.41 0.81
CA ARG A 194 -10.50 -8.11 0.35
C ARG A 194 -9.19 -8.26 -0.44
N GLY A 195 -9.19 -9.07 -1.50
CA GLY A 195 -8.03 -9.14 -2.39
C GLY A 195 -7.69 -7.83 -3.12
N PRO A 196 -8.69 -7.06 -3.57
CA PRO A 196 -9.12 -5.87 -2.82
C PRO A 196 -10.64 -5.72 -2.79
N SER A 197 -11.15 -4.98 -1.80
CA SER A 197 -12.57 -4.59 -1.69
C SER A 197 -12.70 -3.08 -1.89
N LEU A 198 -13.44 -2.65 -2.90
CA LEU A 198 -13.52 -1.23 -3.29
C LEU A 198 -14.93 -0.66 -3.18
N ARG A 199 -15.04 0.57 -2.68
CA ARG A 199 -16.26 1.39 -2.66
C ARG A 199 -16.01 2.72 -3.38
N PHE A 200 -17.04 3.21 -4.08
CA PHE A 200 -17.13 4.52 -4.76
C PHE A 200 -16.11 4.80 -5.88
N GLY A 201 -14.84 4.49 -5.66
CA GLY A 201 -13.72 4.84 -6.53
C GLY A 201 -13.55 3.97 -7.77
N THR A 202 -12.40 4.16 -8.42
CA THR A 202 -12.03 3.49 -9.66
C THR A 202 -10.80 2.61 -9.45
N GLY A 203 -10.94 1.31 -9.71
CA GLY A 203 -9.87 0.33 -9.59
C GLY A 203 -9.37 -0.19 -10.94
N HIS A 204 -8.06 -0.31 -11.11
CA HIS A 204 -7.47 -1.15 -12.16
C HIS A 204 -6.59 -2.21 -11.52
N ILE A 205 -6.99 -3.46 -11.65
CA ILE A 205 -6.32 -4.61 -11.01
C ILE A 205 -5.81 -5.49 -12.13
N TYR A 206 -4.49 -5.60 -12.30
CA TYR A 206 -3.94 -6.35 -13.42
C TYR A 206 -2.65 -7.12 -13.13
N ASN A 207 -2.43 -8.18 -13.90
CA ASN A 207 -1.22 -9.02 -13.85
C ASN A 207 -0.81 -9.47 -12.44
N SER A 208 -1.76 -9.57 -11.51
CA SER A 208 -1.52 -10.01 -10.13
C SER A 208 -1.83 -11.50 -9.99
N TYR A 209 -1.16 -12.15 -9.04
CA TYR A 209 -1.33 -13.57 -8.75
C TYR A 209 -2.08 -13.75 -7.42
N PHE A 210 -3.37 -14.06 -7.51
CA PHE A 210 -4.20 -14.37 -6.35
C PHE A 210 -4.12 -15.86 -6.06
N ASN A 211 -3.67 -16.22 -4.86
CA ASN A 211 -3.34 -17.60 -4.51
C ASN A 211 -3.97 -18.00 -3.17
N HIS A 212 -4.80 -19.05 -3.15
CA HIS A 212 -5.42 -19.54 -1.93
C HIS A 212 -6.22 -18.46 -1.18
N MET A 213 -7.31 -17.98 -1.79
CA MET A 213 -8.12 -16.88 -1.25
C MET A 213 -9.60 -17.21 -1.30
N PHE A 214 -10.35 -16.80 -0.28
CA PHE A 214 -11.81 -16.98 -0.32
C PHE A 214 -12.48 -15.85 -1.13
N GLU A 215 -12.20 -14.59 -0.79
CA GLU A 215 -12.78 -13.40 -1.42
C GLU A 215 -11.69 -12.50 -2.03
N CYS A 216 -11.56 -12.56 -3.37
CA CYS A 216 -10.56 -11.79 -4.11
C CYS A 216 -11.08 -10.37 -4.42
N VAL A 217 -11.48 -10.07 -5.67
CA VAL A 217 -11.88 -8.72 -6.07
C VAL A 217 -13.36 -8.46 -5.77
N ARG A 218 -13.64 -7.40 -5.01
CA ARG A 218 -15.01 -7.02 -4.63
C ARG A 218 -15.32 -5.53 -4.87
N PRO A 219 -15.88 -5.14 -6.03
CA PRO A 219 -16.51 -3.84 -6.21
C PRO A 219 -17.82 -3.73 -5.40
N GLN A 220 -18.05 -2.58 -4.77
CA GLN A 220 -19.22 -2.24 -3.96
C GLN A 220 -19.57 -0.76 -4.15
N LYS A 221 -20.80 -0.36 -3.78
CA LYS A 221 -21.22 1.07 -3.71
C LYS A 221 -20.84 1.90 -4.94
N GLY A 222 -21.09 1.38 -6.13
CA GLY A 222 -20.84 2.07 -7.39
C GLY A 222 -19.36 2.14 -7.82
N ALA A 223 -18.45 1.43 -7.13
CA ALA A 223 -17.06 1.32 -7.56
C ALA A 223 -16.95 0.75 -8.98
N GLN A 224 -16.08 1.32 -9.78
CA GLN A 224 -15.79 0.88 -11.14
C GLN A 224 -14.45 0.17 -11.15
N VAL A 225 -14.41 -1.12 -11.53
CA VAL A 225 -13.18 -1.91 -11.44
C VAL A 225 -12.91 -2.64 -12.75
N LEU A 226 -11.74 -2.37 -13.35
CA LEU A 226 -11.20 -3.17 -14.45
C LEU A 226 -10.27 -4.25 -13.88
N VAL A 227 -10.59 -5.51 -14.18
CA VAL A 227 -9.80 -6.68 -13.76
C VAL A 227 -9.22 -7.35 -15.01
N GLU A 228 -7.91 -7.33 -15.18
CA GLU A 228 -7.26 -7.68 -16.46
C GLU A 228 -6.01 -8.54 -16.27
N GLY A 229 -5.89 -9.68 -16.97
CA GLY A 229 -4.65 -10.46 -16.99
C GLY A 229 -4.19 -11.02 -15.63
N ASN A 230 -5.06 -11.08 -14.62
CA ASN A 230 -4.75 -11.65 -13.32
C ASN A 230 -4.85 -13.19 -13.36
N TYR A 231 -4.07 -13.84 -12.50
CA TYR A 231 -4.11 -15.29 -12.32
C TYR A 231 -4.71 -15.61 -10.95
N PHE A 232 -5.77 -16.40 -10.92
CA PHE A 232 -6.47 -16.83 -9.70
C PHE A 232 -6.33 -18.34 -9.54
N VAL A 233 -5.68 -18.78 -8.47
CA VAL A 233 -5.50 -20.19 -8.11
C VAL A 233 -6.03 -20.42 -6.71
N ASP A 234 -6.75 -21.52 -6.53
CA ASP A 234 -7.41 -21.87 -5.26
C ASP A 234 -8.25 -20.70 -4.71
N ALA A 235 -8.96 -20.02 -5.61
CA ALA A 235 -9.77 -18.85 -5.31
C ALA A 235 -11.27 -19.19 -5.33
N SER A 236 -11.96 -19.08 -4.20
CA SER A 236 -13.39 -19.42 -4.10
C SER A 236 -14.30 -18.39 -4.76
N LYS A 237 -13.97 -17.10 -4.62
CA LYS A 237 -14.66 -15.97 -5.26
C LYS A 237 -13.63 -15.04 -5.92
N PRO A 238 -13.20 -15.33 -7.16
CA PRO A 238 -12.20 -14.53 -7.89
C PRO A 238 -12.65 -13.08 -8.12
N ILE A 239 -13.89 -12.89 -8.57
CA ILE A 239 -14.53 -11.58 -8.76
C ILE A 239 -15.99 -11.74 -8.34
N PHE A 240 -16.49 -10.87 -7.45
CA PHE A 240 -17.86 -10.94 -6.98
C PHE A 240 -18.39 -9.57 -6.53
N TRP A 241 -19.70 -9.42 -6.49
CA TRP A 241 -20.39 -8.20 -6.05
C TRP A 241 -21.50 -8.56 -5.04
N SER A 242 -21.94 -7.56 -4.27
CA SER A 242 -23.02 -7.66 -3.28
C SER A 242 -23.85 -6.39 -3.24
#